data_AF-A0A934AI24-F1
#
_entry.id   AF-A0A934AI24-F1
#
_cell.length_a   1.000
_cell.length_b   1.000
_cell.length_c   1.000
_cell.angle_alpha   90.00
_cell.angle_beta   90.00
_cell.angle_gamma   90.00
#
_symmetry.space_group_name_H-M   'P 1'
#
loop_
_entity.id
_entity.type
_entity.pdbx_description
1 polymer ?
#
loop_
_entity_poly.entity_id
_entity_poly.type
_entity_poly.pdbx_seq_one_letter_code
_entity_poly.pdbx_strand_id
1 'polypeptide(L)'
;MVETLEFLIRQASEEPRHDRKALFKELLRSEVFLLNIGAPVQESRTVKLAADSAPFMVWADKDPELGGSWVPVFAARDTVSEFVLARGLEAPGGQAFLWMGFETAQIFNLLLGVECFAGVRLFVTPSCFVTLGWTEVKALSQGKLPLSPERYEVPAVQLELTEGLKVSCGRLKEGEDQILAVPEAGRFRAEDVRKLVRTALGGSEGWMPCRHYLQVLRYLWGKGAQDSDEYLGSLLECLIGFEMYGEAESLCRWLGPNRNEAHSWKRLAHIFSKTGRFQECARLCGRGIEKYPEERFFPVCGARALLDAGLKDEARKMISAGLERFHGDEDLEQLSLRL
;
A
#
# COMPACT_ATOMS: atom_id res chain seq x y z
N MET A 1 28.53 -7.55 -19.81
CA MET A 1 27.60 -8.66 -19.53
C MET A 1 26.28 -8.00 -19.16
N VAL A 2 25.17 -8.34 -19.82
CA VAL A 2 23.85 -7.80 -19.45
C VAL A 2 23.36 -8.66 -18.28
N GLU A 3 23.20 -8.05 -17.11
CA GLU A 3 22.66 -8.73 -15.93
C GLU A 3 21.19 -9.07 -16.19
N THR A 4 20.79 -10.32 -15.98
CA THR A 4 19.39 -10.74 -16.17
C THR A 4 18.53 -10.23 -15.02
N LEU A 5 17.23 -10.04 -15.26
CA LEU A 5 16.29 -9.63 -14.21
C LEU A 5 16.34 -10.57 -12.99
N GLU A 6 16.43 -11.89 -13.22
CA GLU A 6 16.56 -12.87 -12.14
C GLU A 6 17.82 -12.67 -11.30
N PHE A 7 18.96 -12.37 -11.93
CA PHE A 7 20.21 -12.10 -11.22
C PHE A 7 20.06 -10.86 -10.32
N LEU A 8 19.45 -9.80 -10.84
CA LEU A 8 19.23 -8.56 -10.09
C LEU A 8 18.24 -8.76 -8.93
N ILE A 9 17.21 -9.60 -9.08
CA ILE A 9 16.31 -9.94 -7.99
C ILE A 9 17.05 -10.75 -6.92
N ARG A 10 17.88 -11.73 -7.29
CA ARG A 10 18.69 -12.51 -6.34
C ARG A 10 19.63 -11.62 -5.55
N GLN A 11 20.37 -10.75 -6.23
CA GLN A 11 21.25 -9.78 -5.59
C GLN A 11 20.47 -8.89 -4.62
N ALA A 12 19.34 -8.33 -5.04
CA ALA A 12 18.52 -7.47 -4.19
C ALA A 12 17.87 -8.21 -3.01
N SER A 13 17.66 -9.52 -3.10
CA SER A 13 17.17 -10.39 -2.01
C SER A 13 18.28 -10.73 -1.01
N GLU A 14 19.50 -10.93 -1.48
CA GLU A 14 20.68 -11.22 -0.65
C GLU A 14 21.20 -9.94 0.03
N GLU A 15 21.04 -8.79 -0.64
CA GLU A 15 21.49 -7.48 -0.18
C GLU A 15 20.33 -6.46 -0.12
N PRO A 16 19.32 -6.62 0.77
CA PRO A 16 18.11 -5.78 0.79
C PRO A 16 18.34 -4.27 0.93
N ARG A 17 19.51 -3.89 1.46
CA ARG A 17 19.93 -2.51 1.73
C ARG A 17 20.64 -1.85 0.56
N HIS A 18 21.12 -2.63 -0.40
CA HIS A 18 21.86 -2.08 -1.53
C HIS A 18 20.94 -1.30 -2.46
N ASP A 19 21.56 -0.42 -3.26
CA ASP A 19 20.84 0.34 -4.27
C ASP A 19 20.20 -0.63 -5.28
N ARG A 20 18.91 -0.41 -5.57
CA ARG A 20 18.11 -1.21 -6.50
C ARG A 20 17.97 -0.56 -7.87
N LYS A 21 18.71 0.51 -8.15
CA LYS A 21 18.64 1.23 -9.44
C LYS A 21 18.83 0.33 -10.66
N ALA A 22 19.73 -0.65 -10.59
CA ALA A 22 19.93 -1.62 -11.67
C ALA A 22 18.68 -2.50 -11.87
N LEU A 23 18.17 -3.09 -10.78
CA LEU A 23 16.92 -3.85 -10.76
C LEU A 23 15.75 -3.04 -11.35
N PHE A 24 15.57 -1.79 -10.91
CA PHE A 24 14.47 -0.94 -11.41
C PHE A 24 14.59 -0.61 -12.89
N LYS A 25 15.80 -0.34 -13.39
CA LYS A 25 16.03 -0.10 -14.82
C LYS A 25 15.73 -1.33 -15.66
N GLU A 26 16.10 -2.51 -15.17
CA GLU A 26 15.86 -3.75 -15.88
C GLU A 26 14.37 -4.10 -15.86
N LEU A 27 13.71 -3.98 -14.71
CA LEU A 27 12.24 -4.14 -14.59
C LEU A 27 11.47 -3.32 -15.62
N LEU A 28 11.84 -2.05 -15.83
CA LEU A 28 11.18 -1.18 -16.82
C LEU A 28 11.34 -1.65 -18.28
N ARG A 29 12.28 -2.55 -18.56
CA ARG A 29 12.58 -3.08 -19.90
C ARG A 29 12.15 -4.52 -20.09
N SER A 30 12.01 -5.27 -18.99
CA SER A 30 11.61 -6.66 -19.01
C SER A 30 10.08 -6.81 -19.09
N GLU A 31 9.65 -7.93 -19.66
CA GLU A 31 8.31 -8.46 -19.46
C GLU A 31 8.24 -9.13 -18.08
N VAL A 32 7.11 -8.98 -17.40
CA VAL A 32 6.84 -9.67 -16.13
C VAL A 32 5.49 -10.37 -16.19
N PHE A 33 5.32 -11.37 -15.33
CA PHE A 33 4.16 -12.25 -15.34
C PHE A 33 3.36 -12.16 -14.05
N LEU A 34 2.04 -12.25 -14.15
CA LEU A 34 1.09 -12.31 -13.03
C LEU A 34 0.37 -13.65 -12.97
N LEU A 35 -0.04 -14.04 -11.77
CA LEU A 35 -0.99 -15.13 -11.54
C LEU A 35 -2.43 -14.58 -11.53
N ASN A 36 -3.20 -14.92 -12.56
CA ASN A 36 -4.59 -14.52 -12.78
C ASN A 36 -5.55 -15.69 -12.52
N ILE A 37 -6.77 -15.38 -12.11
CA ILE A 37 -7.86 -16.29 -11.80
C ILE A 37 -9.03 -15.98 -12.75
N GLY A 38 -9.37 -16.89 -13.67
CA GLY A 38 -10.68 -16.85 -14.36
C GLY A 38 -10.85 -16.01 -15.63
N ALA A 39 -9.79 -15.56 -16.31
CA ALA A 39 -9.93 -14.82 -17.59
C ALA A 39 -9.42 -15.62 -18.80
N PRO A 40 -10.17 -15.80 -19.91
CA PRO A 40 -9.66 -16.55 -21.06
C PRO A 40 -8.47 -15.81 -21.72
N VAL A 41 -7.31 -16.46 -21.79
CA VAL A 41 -6.20 -16.00 -22.65
C VAL A 41 -6.42 -16.60 -24.03
N GLN A 42 -6.99 -15.81 -24.96
CA GLN A 42 -6.82 -16.11 -26.38
C GLN A 42 -5.45 -15.58 -26.81
N GLU A 43 -4.56 -16.52 -27.15
CA GLU A 43 -3.29 -16.40 -27.87
C GLU A 43 -2.63 -15.00 -27.92
N SER A 44 -1.48 -14.90 -27.24
CA SER A 44 -0.35 -14.00 -27.58
C SER A 44 -0.67 -12.55 -27.97
N ARG A 45 -1.76 -11.99 -27.44
CA ARG A 45 -2.12 -10.59 -27.68
C ARG A 45 -2.04 -9.77 -26.39
N THR A 46 -1.25 -8.70 -26.48
CA THR A 46 -1.24 -7.58 -25.53
C THR A 46 -2.65 -6.98 -25.47
N VAL A 47 -3.37 -7.21 -24.37
CA VAL A 47 -4.66 -6.55 -24.12
C VAL A 47 -4.40 -5.24 -23.37
N LYS A 48 -4.57 -4.10 -24.04
CA LYS A 48 -4.71 -2.81 -23.33
C LYS A 48 -6.06 -2.83 -22.62
N LEU A 49 -6.04 -3.07 -21.30
CA LEU A 49 -7.22 -2.90 -20.47
C LEU A 49 -7.54 -1.39 -20.42
N ALA A 50 -8.71 -1.02 -20.95
CA ALA A 50 -9.29 0.30 -20.74
C ALA A 50 -9.70 0.45 -19.26
N ALA A 51 -9.83 1.69 -18.77
CA ALA A 51 -10.27 1.98 -17.40
C ALA A 51 -11.62 1.33 -17.03
N ASP A 52 -12.39 0.91 -18.04
CA ASP A 52 -13.75 0.38 -17.92
C ASP A 52 -13.80 -1.15 -18.17
N SER A 53 -12.65 -1.83 -18.17
CA SER A 53 -12.57 -3.28 -18.39
C SER A 53 -13.20 -4.06 -17.23
N ALA A 54 -13.78 -5.22 -17.53
CA ALA A 54 -14.27 -6.19 -16.55
C ALA A 54 -13.27 -6.44 -15.40
N PRO A 55 -13.73 -6.80 -14.18
CA PRO A 55 -12.87 -6.99 -13.02
C PRO A 55 -11.72 -7.94 -13.32
N PHE A 56 -10.50 -7.44 -13.15
CA PHE A 56 -9.27 -8.19 -13.30
C PHE A 56 -8.93 -8.89 -11.99
N MET A 57 -9.00 -10.22 -11.98
CA MET A 57 -8.86 -11.03 -10.77
C MET A 57 -7.45 -11.58 -10.64
N VAL A 58 -6.65 -10.99 -9.77
CA VAL A 58 -5.29 -11.49 -9.47
C VAL A 58 -5.26 -12.28 -8.18
N TRP A 59 -4.37 -13.27 -8.13
CA TRP A 59 -4.00 -13.86 -6.85
C TRP A 59 -3.22 -12.83 -6.02
N ALA A 60 -3.53 -12.73 -4.72
CA ALA A 60 -2.79 -11.90 -3.79
C ALA A 60 -2.66 -12.62 -2.43
N ASP A 61 -1.49 -12.52 -1.82
CA ASP A 61 -1.26 -13.00 -0.47
C ASP A 61 -1.61 -11.90 0.54
N LYS A 62 -2.53 -12.19 1.45
CA LYS A 62 -2.83 -11.28 2.56
C LYS A 62 -1.68 -11.29 3.58
N ASP A 63 -1.27 -10.11 3.99
CA ASP A 63 -0.35 -9.91 5.11
C ASP A 63 -1.03 -10.34 6.41
N PRO A 64 -0.53 -11.37 7.11
CA PRO A 64 -1.17 -11.86 8.33
C PRO A 64 -1.04 -10.89 9.51
N GLU A 65 -0.09 -9.96 9.46
CA GLU A 65 0.14 -9.01 10.55
C GLU A 65 -0.65 -7.73 10.32
N LEU A 66 -0.47 -7.08 9.17
CA LEU A 66 -1.02 -5.74 8.91
C LEU A 66 -2.19 -5.73 7.92
N GLY A 67 -2.52 -6.88 7.32
CA GLY A 67 -3.72 -7.06 6.52
C GLY A 67 -3.67 -6.56 5.07
N GLY A 68 -2.57 -5.95 4.62
CA GLY A 68 -2.37 -5.52 3.23
C GLY A 68 -2.23 -6.70 2.23
N SER A 69 -2.57 -6.46 0.98
CA SER A 69 -2.54 -7.45 -0.11
C SER A 69 -1.23 -7.35 -0.90
N TRP A 70 -0.47 -8.45 -0.96
CA TRP A 70 0.79 -8.56 -1.69
C TRP A 70 0.63 -9.43 -2.93
N VAL A 71 0.84 -8.85 -4.11
CA VAL A 71 0.67 -9.56 -5.38
C VAL A 71 1.99 -10.21 -5.81
N PRO A 72 2.04 -11.54 -6.05
CA PRO A 72 3.21 -12.19 -6.63
C PRO A 72 3.35 -11.80 -8.11
N VAL A 73 4.57 -11.41 -8.48
CA VAL A 73 4.98 -11.04 -9.85
C VAL A 73 6.23 -11.82 -10.18
N PHE A 74 6.34 -12.33 -11.41
CA PHE A 74 7.38 -13.29 -11.78
C PHE A 74 8.22 -12.76 -12.95
N ALA A 75 9.53 -13.01 -12.91
CA ALA A 75 10.46 -12.64 -13.98
C ALA A 75 10.39 -13.60 -15.18
N ALA A 76 9.89 -14.81 -14.98
CA ALA A 76 9.74 -15.83 -16.02
C ALA A 76 8.39 -16.56 -15.89
N ARG A 77 7.87 -17.02 -17.03
CA ARG A 77 6.61 -17.77 -17.12
C ARG A 77 6.65 -19.06 -16.30
N ASP A 78 7.72 -19.84 -16.41
CA ASP A 78 7.80 -21.16 -15.80
C ASP A 78 7.78 -21.08 -14.27
N THR A 79 8.29 -19.98 -13.70
CA THR A 79 8.24 -19.69 -12.27
C THR A 79 6.81 -19.59 -11.73
N VAL A 80 5.83 -19.19 -12.55
CA VAL A 80 4.42 -19.11 -12.14
C VAL A 80 3.89 -20.51 -11.83
N SER A 81 4.18 -21.47 -12.73
CA SER A 81 3.75 -22.86 -12.59
C SER A 81 4.41 -23.52 -11.38
N GLU A 82 5.73 -23.31 -11.22
CA GLU A 82 6.47 -23.79 -10.06
C GLU A 82 5.92 -23.23 -8.74
N PHE A 83 5.56 -21.94 -8.71
CA PHE A 83 4.97 -21.30 -7.55
C PHE A 83 3.62 -21.90 -7.16
N VAL A 84 2.73 -22.13 -8.14
CA VAL A 84 1.42 -22.76 -7.90
C VAL A 84 1.61 -24.18 -7.36
N LEU A 85 2.47 -24.98 -7.98
CA LEU A 85 2.74 -26.36 -7.57
C LEU A 85 3.38 -26.44 -6.17
N ALA A 86 4.41 -25.63 -5.92
CA ALA A 86 5.15 -25.64 -4.65
C ALA A 86 4.27 -25.24 -3.45
N ARG A 87 3.25 -24.41 -3.69
CA ARG A 87 2.32 -23.96 -2.64
C ARG A 87 1.02 -24.76 -2.59
N GLY A 88 0.84 -25.74 -3.49
CA GLY A 88 -0.40 -26.52 -3.58
C GLY A 88 -1.64 -25.62 -3.73
N LEU A 89 -1.53 -24.54 -4.51
CA LEU A 89 -2.64 -23.60 -4.65
C LEU A 89 -3.75 -24.23 -5.49
N GLU A 90 -4.99 -23.96 -5.09
CA GLU A 90 -6.18 -24.29 -5.86
C GLU A 90 -6.88 -23.00 -6.26
N ALA A 91 -7.29 -22.93 -7.53
CA ALA A 91 -8.00 -21.77 -8.03
C ALA A 91 -9.43 -21.75 -7.47
N PRO A 92 -9.92 -20.59 -6.98
CA PRO A 92 -11.25 -20.47 -6.42
C PRO A 92 -12.35 -20.88 -7.42
N GLY A 93 -13.41 -21.53 -6.91
CA GLY A 93 -14.60 -21.80 -7.71
C GLY A 93 -14.39 -22.74 -8.89
N GLY A 94 -13.40 -23.64 -8.83
CA GLY A 94 -13.11 -24.60 -9.90
C GLY A 94 -12.54 -23.97 -11.17
N GLN A 95 -12.05 -22.73 -11.09
CA GLN A 95 -11.41 -22.05 -12.21
C GLN A 95 -9.99 -22.60 -12.45
N ALA A 96 -9.33 -22.15 -13.51
CA ALA A 96 -7.93 -22.45 -13.76
C ALA A 96 -7.04 -21.26 -13.41
N PHE A 97 -5.84 -21.53 -12.90
CA PHE A 97 -4.78 -20.53 -12.85
C PHE A 97 -4.27 -20.22 -14.23
N LEU A 98 -4.07 -18.94 -14.51
CA LEU A 98 -3.53 -18.46 -15.77
C LEU A 98 -2.39 -17.50 -15.49
N TRP A 99 -1.40 -17.50 -16.36
CA TRP A 99 -0.33 -16.51 -16.33
C TRP A 99 -0.54 -15.50 -17.45
N MET A 100 -0.06 -14.29 -17.21
CA MET A 100 -0.31 -13.15 -18.07
C MET A 100 0.95 -12.28 -18.12
N GLY A 101 1.50 -12.11 -19.33
CA GLY A 101 2.73 -11.35 -19.57
C GLY A 101 2.45 -9.99 -20.18
N PHE A 102 3.10 -8.95 -19.63
CA PHE A 102 3.01 -7.58 -20.12
C PHE A 102 4.29 -6.81 -19.80
N GLU A 103 4.43 -5.64 -20.44
CA GLU A 103 5.36 -4.61 -19.99
C GLU A 103 5.09 -4.25 -18.53
N THR A 104 6.16 -4.17 -17.74
CA THR A 104 6.11 -3.93 -16.29
C THR A 104 5.26 -2.72 -15.89
N ALA A 105 5.37 -1.60 -16.62
CA ALA A 105 4.60 -0.40 -16.32
C ALA A 105 3.08 -0.63 -16.42
N GLN A 106 2.64 -1.44 -17.39
CA GLN A 106 1.24 -1.77 -17.59
C GLN A 106 0.74 -2.67 -16.46
N ILE A 107 1.48 -3.72 -16.10
CA ILE A 107 1.13 -4.59 -14.96
C ILE A 107 1.04 -3.80 -13.68
N PHE A 108 2.04 -2.99 -13.35
CA PHE A 108 2.00 -2.23 -12.11
C PHE A 108 0.87 -1.22 -12.08
N ASN A 109 0.52 -0.61 -13.21
CA ASN A 109 -0.63 0.28 -13.28
C ASN A 109 -1.95 -0.47 -12.99
N LEU A 110 -2.11 -1.70 -13.47
CA LEU A 110 -3.28 -2.54 -13.17
C LEU A 110 -3.36 -2.88 -11.68
N LEU A 111 -2.22 -3.22 -11.07
CA LEU A 111 -2.18 -3.63 -9.67
C LEU A 111 -2.53 -2.50 -8.69
N LEU A 112 -2.40 -1.23 -9.08
CA LEU A 112 -2.81 -0.09 -8.25
C LEU A 112 -4.32 -0.07 -7.97
N GLY A 113 -5.13 -0.79 -8.75
CA GLY A 113 -6.56 -0.96 -8.53
C GLY A 113 -6.93 -2.11 -7.58
N VAL A 114 -5.96 -2.91 -7.13
CA VAL A 114 -6.23 -4.04 -6.23
C VAL A 114 -6.66 -3.54 -4.85
N GLU A 115 -7.67 -4.19 -4.28
CA GLU A 115 -8.16 -3.88 -2.95
C GLU A 115 -7.08 -4.14 -1.88
N CYS A 116 -6.90 -3.17 -0.97
CA CYS A 116 -5.89 -3.22 0.08
C CYS A 116 -4.47 -3.45 -0.46
N PHE A 117 -4.16 -3.00 -1.67
CA PHE A 117 -2.87 -3.23 -2.30
C PHE A 117 -1.69 -2.62 -1.51
N ALA A 118 -0.85 -3.48 -0.96
CA ALA A 118 0.36 -3.09 -0.22
C ALA A 118 1.58 -2.96 -1.15
N GLY A 119 1.65 -3.83 -2.17
CA GLY A 119 2.78 -3.89 -3.07
C GLY A 119 2.89 -5.23 -3.79
N VAL A 120 4.05 -5.46 -4.39
CA VAL A 120 4.35 -6.70 -5.10
C VAL A 120 5.50 -7.47 -4.46
N ARG A 121 5.50 -8.79 -4.68
CA ARG A 121 6.64 -9.66 -4.41
C ARG A 121 7.17 -10.15 -5.75
N LEU A 122 8.36 -9.70 -6.12
CA LEU A 122 9.08 -10.15 -7.31
C LEU A 122 9.74 -11.50 -7.01
N PHE A 123 9.18 -12.58 -7.54
CA PHE A 123 9.62 -13.94 -7.28
C PHE A 123 10.59 -14.44 -8.34
N VAL A 124 11.65 -15.11 -7.86
CA VAL A 124 12.48 -16.02 -8.65
C VAL A 124 12.29 -17.46 -8.16
N THR A 125 12.25 -17.67 -6.85
CA THR A 125 11.89 -18.96 -6.23
C THR A 125 11.07 -18.69 -4.96
N PRO A 126 10.41 -19.70 -4.36
CA PRO A 126 9.69 -19.51 -3.10
C PRO A 126 10.56 -18.95 -1.95
N SER A 127 11.88 -19.17 -1.99
CA SER A 127 12.84 -18.67 -1.00
C SER A 127 13.60 -17.41 -1.44
N CYS A 128 13.44 -16.98 -2.70
CA CYS A 128 14.15 -15.85 -3.27
C CYS A 128 13.17 -14.89 -3.93
N PHE A 129 12.84 -13.81 -3.22
CA PHE A 129 11.96 -12.77 -3.70
C PHE A 129 12.35 -11.41 -3.13
N VAL A 130 11.93 -10.35 -3.81
CA VAL A 130 12.09 -8.97 -3.36
C VAL A 130 10.71 -8.32 -3.23
N THR A 131 10.48 -7.57 -2.15
CA THR A 131 9.25 -6.80 -1.98
C THR A 131 9.44 -5.40 -2.55
N LEU A 132 8.45 -4.94 -3.33
CA LEU A 132 8.31 -3.54 -3.72
C LEU A 132 7.03 -2.96 -3.10
N GLY A 133 7.17 -1.90 -2.32
CA GLY A 133 6.03 -1.23 -1.69
C GLY A 133 5.23 -0.37 -2.68
N TRP A 134 4.09 0.18 -2.24
CA TRP A 134 3.23 1.03 -3.05
C TRP A 134 3.99 2.14 -3.80
N THR A 135 4.88 2.87 -3.11
CA THR A 135 5.63 4.00 -3.68
C THR A 135 6.53 3.58 -4.83
N GLU A 136 7.23 2.44 -4.68
CA GLU A 136 8.10 1.86 -5.70
C GLU A 136 7.28 1.38 -6.90
N VAL A 137 6.18 0.66 -6.65
CA VAL A 137 5.26 0.18 -7.71
C VAL A 137 4.65 1.36 -8.46
N LYS A 138 4.22 2.41 -7.77
CA LYS A 138 3.64 3.62 -8.38
C LYS A 138 4.64 4.36 -9.25
N ALA A 139 5.90 4.48 -8.81
CA ALA A 139 6.94 5.10 -9.64
C ALA A 139 7.21 4.27 -10.90
N LEU A 140 7.34 2.95 -10.76
CA LEU A 140 7.59 2.05 -11.89
C LEU A 140 6.41 1.99 -12.86
N SER A 141 5.16 2.09 -12.38
CA SER A 141 3.97 2.19 -13.24
C SER A 141 3.96 3.46 -14.10
N GLN A 142 4.71 4.49 -13.71
CA GLN A 142 4.88 5.74 -14.45
C GLN A 142 6.17 5.77 -15.30
N GLY A 143 6.89 4.65 -15.39
CA GLY A 143 8.18 4.59 -16.07
C GLY A 143 9.31 5.35 -15.35
N LYS A 144 9.13 5.64 -14.05
CA LYS A 144 10.12 6.36 -13.24
C LYS A 144 10.90 5.39 -12.37
N LEU A 145 12.13 5.77 -12.03
CA LEU A 145 12.93 5.03 -11.06
C LEU A 145 12.53 5.46 -9.65
N PRO A 146 12.17 4.52 -8.75
CA PRO A 146 11.94 4.82 -7.35
C PRO A 146 13.18 5.43 -6.69
N LEU A 147 12.96 6.22 -5.64
CA LEU A 147 14.03 6.77 -4.83
C LEU A 147 14.64 5.69 -3.92
N SER A 148 15.90 5.88 -3.55
CA SER A 148 16.64 5.09 -2.54
C SER A 148 15.94 5.14 -1.17
N PRO A 149 16.33 4.31 -0.17
CA PRO A 149 15.53 4.02 1.02
C PRO A 149 14.81 5.22 1.64
N GLU A 150 13.53 5.05 1.93
CA GLU A 150 12.66 6.11 2.44
C GLU A 150 12.88 6.31 3.95
N ARG A 151 12.97 7.57 4.35
CA ARG A 151 13.18 7.99 5.74
C ARG A 151 12.08 8.94 6.14
N TYR A 152 11.40 8.63 7.23
CA TYR A 152 10.32 9.41 7.78
C TYR A 152 10.72 10.00 9.13
N GLU A 153 10.45 11.27 9.30
CA GLU A 153 10.46 11.92 10.62
C GLU A 153 8.99 12.10 11.02
N VAL A 154 8.55 11.29 11.96
CA VAL A 154 7.23 11.48 12.58
C VAL A 154 7.45 12.51 13.70
N PRO A 155 6.52 13.45 13.96
CA PRO A 155 6.57 14.28 15.15
C PRO A 155 6.87 13.38 16.35
N ALA A 156 7.78 13.77 17.23
CA ALA A 156 8.31 12.89 18.27
C ALA A 156 7.20 12.37 19.20
N VAL A 157 6.50 11.32 18.77
CA VAL A 157 5.60 10.53 19.60
C VAL A 157 6.54 9.68 20.41
N GLN A 158 6.77 10.10 21.65
CA GLN A 158 7.54 9.31 22.58
C GLN A 158 6.75 8.04 22.85
N LEU A 159 7.22 6.92 22.29
CA LEU A 159 6.67 5.62 22.62
C LEU A 159 7.12 5.28 24.04
N GLU A 160 6.20 5.45 24.99
CA GLU A 160 6.43 5.00 26.35
C GLU A 160 6.48 3.48 26.38
N LEU A 161 7.65 2.96 26.73
CA LEU A 161 7.82 1.53 26.92
C LEU A 161 7.29 1.14 28.29
N THR A 162 6.49 0.07 28.32
CA THR A 162 6.15 -0.61 29.57
C THR A 162 7.43 -1.09 30.26
N GLU A 163 7.48 -1.02 31.59
CA GLU A 163 8.62 -1.50 32.38
C GLU A 163 9.01 -2.93 31.97
N GLY A 164 10.31 -3.15 31.73
CA GLY A 164 10.87 -4.46 31.39
C GLY A 164 10.97 -4.78 29.89
N LEU A 165 10.50 -3.91 28.98
CA LEU A 165 10.73 -4.09 27.54
C LEU A 165 12.19 -3.88 27.17
N LYS A 166 12.76 -4.83 26.39
CA LYS A 166 14.13 -4.73 25.93
C LYS A 166 14.19 -4.01 24.59
N VAL A 167 15.01 -2.98 24.54
CA VAL A 167 15.37 -2.31 23.30
C VAL A 167 16.73 -2.82 22.87
N SER A 168 16.80 -3.44 21.69
CA SER A 168 18.07 -3.78 21.06
C SER A 168 18.44 -2.70 20.05
N CYS A 169 19.74 -2.42 19.98
CA CYS A 169 20.29 -1.38 19.13
C CYS A 169 21.40 -1.98 18.26
N GLY A 170 21.22 -1.94 16.95
CA GLY A 170 22.22 -2.32 15.97
C GLY A 170 22.80 -1.10 15.26
N ARG A 171 23.95 -1.25 14.60
CA ARG A 171 24.50 -0.24 13.69
C ARG A 171 24.38 -0.73 12.24
N LEU A 172 24.00 0.15 11.33
CA LEU A 172 24.10 -0.13 9.90
C LEU A 172 25.56 0.13 9.47
N LYS A 173 26.47 -0.85 9.59
CA LYS A 173 27.92 -0.65 9.33
C LYS A 173 28.58 0.45 10.20
N GLU A 174 29.91 0.57 10.09
CA GLU A 174 30.69 1.55 10.86
C GLU A 174 30.39 2.97 10.39
N GLY A 175 29.76 3.77 11.26
CA GLY A 175 29.51 5.20 11.03
C GLY A 175 28.07 5.58 10.69
N GLU A 176 27.14 4.62 10.55
CA GLU A 176 25.72 4.95 10.28
C GLU A 176 24.84 4.93 11.54
N ASP A 177 23.69 5.56 11.34
CA ASP A 177 22.43 5.53 12.07
C ASP A 177 22.16 4.26 12.93
N GLN A 178 21.81 4.48 14.20
CA GLN A 178 21.41 3.42 15.15
C GLN A 178 20.05 2.85 14.75
N ILE A 179 19.95 1.52 14.59
CA ILE A 179 18.70 0.83 14.33
C ILE A 179 18.14 0.27 15.62
N LEU A 180 16.95 0.71 15.98
CA LEU A 180 16.19 0.29 17.13
C LEU A 180 15.31 -0.91 16.77
N ALA A 181 15.26 -1.89 17.67
CA ALA A 181 14.32 -2.99 17.62
C ALA A 181 13.83 -3.35 19.02
N VAL A 182 12.59 -3.83 19.08
CA VAL A 182 11.94 -4.40 20.26
C VAL A 182 11.58 -5.85 19.90
N PRO A 183 12.47 -6.82 20.15
CA PRO A 183 12.29 -8.21 19.75
C PRO A 183 10.96 -8.83 20.23
N GLU A 184 10.47 -8.37 21.38
CA GLU A 184 9.20 -8.81 21.98
C GLU A 184 7.96 -8.39 21.17
N ALA A 185 8.09 -7.36 20.33
CA ALA A 185 6.96 -6.81 19.57
C ALA A 185 6.72 -7.53 18.23
N GLY A 186 7.73 -8.22 17.69
CA GLY A 186 7.57 -8.93 16.42
C GLY A 186 8.88 -9.28 15.73
N ARG A 187 8.75 -9.94 14.57
CA ARG A 187 9.87 -10.31 13.72
C ARG A 187 10.11 -9.20 12.69
N PHE A 188 11.39 -8.92 12.48
CA PHE A 188 11.90 -7.99 11.49
C PHE A 188 12.42 -8.76 10.27
N ARG A 189 12.07 -8.31 9.06
CA ARG A 189 12.66 -8.81 7.80
C ARG A 189 13.70 -7.82 7.32
N ALA A 190 14.77 -8.34 6.69
CA ALA A 190 15.83 -7.49 6.17
C ALA A 190 15.32 -6.45 5.15
N GLU A 191 14.25 -6.75 4.41
CA GLU A 191 13.56 -5.83 3.49
C GLU A 191 12.91 -4.62 4.18
N ASP A 192 12.51 -4.74 5.45
CA ASP A 192 11.76 -3.68 6.15
C ASP A 192 12.61 -2.42 6.36
N VAL A 193 13.95 -2.53 6.29
CA VAL A 193 14.88 -1.38 6.44
C VAL A 193 14.88 -0.41 5.28
N ARG A 194 14.15 -0.72 4.19
CA ARG A 194 13.99 0.21 3.08
C ARG A 194 13.06 1.36 3.41
N LYS A 195 12.25 1.23 4.47
CA LYS A 195 11.40 2.29 5.02
C LYS A 195 11.71 2.43 6.50
N LEU A 196 12.36 3.53 6.88
CA LEU A 196 12.77 3.80 8.25
C LEU A 196 12.03 5.00 8.80
N VAL A 197 11.62 4.92 10.07
CA VAL A 197 11.11 6.04 10.84
C VAL A 197 12.06 6.38 11.97
N ARG A 198 12.36 7.67 12.15
CA ARG A 198 13.10 8.15 13.30
C ARG A 198 12.18 8.20 14.51
N THR A 199 12.61 7.59 15.60
CA THR A 199 11.83 7.52 16.84
C THR A 199 12.74 7.53 18.07
N ALA A 200 12.20 8.01 19.19
CA ALA A 200 12.84 7.93 20.49
C ALA A 200 12.15 6.83 21.31
N LEU A 201 12.93 5.84 21.73
CA LEU A 201 12.44 4.66 22.42
C LEU A 201 13.31 4.38 23.64
N GLY A 202 12.72 4.42 24.84
CA GLY A 202 13.46 4.17 26.09
C GLY A 202 14.65 5.12 26.32
N GLY A 203 14.54 6.38 25.92
CA GLY A 203 15.60 7.39 26.04
C GLY A 203 16.73 7.29 25.00
N SER A 204 16.66 6.33 24.06
CA SER A 204 17.55 6.25 22.91
C SER A 204 16.84 6.76 21.67
N GLU A 205 17.52 7.59 20.87
CA GLU A 205 17.01 8.04 19.58
C GLU A 205 17.67 7.23 18.46
N GLY A 206 16.88 6.83 17.46
CA GLY A 206 17.39 6.09 16.33
C GLY A 206 16.32 5.83 15.28
N TRP A 207 16.69 5.00 14.31
CA TRP A 207 15.83 4.60 13.21
C TRP A 207 15.20 3.25 13.50
N MET A 208 13.94 3.09 13.15
CA MET A 208 13.22 1.82 13.25
C MET A 208 12.58 1.53 11.91
N PRO A 209 12.60 0.27 11.42
CA PRO A 209 11.80 -0.12 10.26
C PRO A 209 10.33 0.24 10.48
N CYS A 210 9.67 0.91 9.53
CA CYS A 210 8.28 1.36 9.68
C CYS A 210 7.36 0.21 10.07
N ARG A 211 7.52 -0.96 9.44
CA ARG A 211 6.77 -2.16 9.80
C ARG A 211 6.97 -2.57 11.27
N HIS A 212 8.20 -2.52 11.75
CA HIS A 212 8.52 -2.88 13.13
C HIS A 212 7.99 -1.84 14.12
N TYR A 213 8.04 -0.56 13.76
CA TYR A 213 7.42 0.52 14.54
C TYR A 213 5.91 0.30 14.71
N LEU A 214 5.23 -0.22 13.69
CA LEU A 214 3.81 -0.58 13.74
C LEU A 214 3.53 -1.89 14.51
N GLN A 215 4.54 -2.76 14.70
CA GLN A 215 4.46 -3.98 15.52
C GLN A 215 4.73 -3.72 17.02
N VAL A 216 5.74 -2.88 17.34
CA VAL A 216 5.67 -1.93 18.49
C VAL A 216 4.42 -1.07 18.27
N LEU A 217 3.98 -0.08 19.02
CA LEU A 217 2.59 0.40 18.87
C LEU A 217 1.58 -0.77 19.16
N ARG A 218 1.36 -1.77 18.28
CA ARG A 218 0.34 -2.82 18.43
C ARG A 218 0.62 -3.69 19.64
N TYR A 219 1.90 -3.99 19.85
CA TYR A 219 2.35 -4.66 21.06
C TYR A 219 2.03 -3.83 22.31
N LEU A 220 2.34 -2.53 22.28
CA LEU A 220 2.10 -1.61 23.41
C LEU A 220 0.59 -1.51 23.70
N TRP A 221 -0.25 -1.46 22.67
CA TRP A 221 -1.71 -1.55 22.78
C TRP A 221 -2.18 -2.85 23.43
N GLY A 222 -1.63 -3.99 23.02
CA GLY A 222 -1.98 -5.28 23.63
C GLY A 222 -1.58 -5.40 25.11
N LYS A 223 -0.68 -4.54 25.60
CA LYS A 223 -0.19 -4.52 26.97
C LYS A 223 -0.79 -3.41 27.84
N GLY A 224 -1.14 -2.27 27.25
CA GLY A 224 -1.73 -1.12 27.93
C GLY A 224 -3.21 -0.98 27.59
N ALA A 225 -4.09 -1.33 28.53
CA ALA A 225 -5.53 -1.12 28.40
C ALA A 225 -5.92 0.36 28.59
N GLN A 226 -5.34 1.28 27.81
CA GLN A 226 -5.76 2.68 27.74
C GLN A 226 -6.08 3.08 26.31
N ASP A 227 -7.21 3.78 26.19
CA ASP A 227 -7.89 4.31 25.00
C ASP A 227 -7.60 3.61 23.64
N SER A 228 -8.34 2.53 23.36
CA SER A 228 -8.18 1.75 22.13
C SER A 228 -8.33 2.58 20.85
N ASP A 229 -9.09 3.67 20.91
CA ASP A 229 -9.43 4.46 19.73
C ASP A 229 -8.32 5.46 19.38
N GLU A 230 -7.67 6.08 20.37
CA GLU A 230 -6.49 6.93 20.15
C GLU A 230 -5.34 6.12 19.54
N TYR A 231 -5.13 4.91 20.04
CA TYR A 231 -4.09 4.02 19.56
C TYR A 231 -4.34 3.56 18.11
N LEU A 232 -5.57 3.12 17.80
CA LEU A 232 -5.94 2.73 16.44
C LEU A 232 -5.91 3.90 15.46
N GLY A 233 -6.27 5.11 15.93
CA GLY A 233 -6.09 6.36 15.19
C GLY A 233 -4.61 6.62 14.87
N SER A 234 -3.74 6.51 15.87
CA SER A 234 -2.28 6.69 15.72
C SER A 234 -1.68 5.66 14.76
N LEU A 235 -2.09 4.40 14.85
CA LEU A 235 -1.68 3.35 13.94
C LEU A 235 -2.09 3.67 12.49
N LEU A 236 -3.34 4.12 12.30
CA LEU A 236 -3.85 4.49 10.98
C LEU A 236 -3.12 5.71 10.38
N GLU A 237 -2.85 6.74 11.18
CA GLU A 237 -2.08 7.91 10.73
C GLU A 237 -0.65 7.51 10.36
N CYS A 238 -0.02 6.62 11.12
CA CYS A 238 1.31 6.11 10.79
C CYS A 238 1.30 5.30 9.48
N LEU A 239 0.31 4.42 9.28
CA LEU A 239 0.17 3.66 8.03
C LEU A 239 0.02 4.58 6.82
N ILE A 240 -0.81 5.62 6.93
CA ILE A 240 -0.99 6.63 5.87
C ILE A 240 0.31 7.43 5.66
N GLY A 241 0.95 7.86 6.75
CA GLY A 241 2.18 8.66 6.72
C GLY A 241 3.38 7.92 6.11
N PHE A 242 3.46 6.60 6.29
CA PHE A 242 4.49 5.74 5.68
C PHE A 242 4.09 5.22 4.28
N GLU A 243 2.99 5.73 3.72
CA GLU A 243 2.45 5.31 2.44
C GLU A 243 2.16 3.80 2.36
N MET A 244 1.84 3.18 3.50
CA MET A 244 1.39 1.78 3.62
C MET A 244 -0.12 1.70 3.41
N TYR A 245 -0.57 2.16 2.23
CA TYR A 245 -1.98 2.39 1.93
C TYR A 245 -2.82 1.11 1.92
N GLY A 246 -2.25 -0.03 1.51
CA GLY A 246 -2.96 -1.30 1.51
C GLY A 246 -3.31 -1.79 2.91
N GLU A 247 -2.35 -1.70 3.82
CA GLU A 247 -2.52 -1.97 5.25
C GLU A 247 -3.48 -0.95 5.90
N ALA A 248 -3.35 0.34 5.55
CA ALA A 248 -4.27 1.38 6.03
C ALA A 248 -5.73 1.11 5.60
N GLU A 249 -5.94 0.69 4.34
CA GLU A 249 -7.26 0.33 3.83
C GLU A 249 -7.83 -0.87 4.60
N SER A 250 -7.01 -1.90 4.83
CA SER A 250 -7.38 -3.09 5.57
C SER A 250 -7.81 -2.76 7.00
N LEU A 251 -7.06 -1.89 7.68
CA LEU A 251 -7.38 -1.40 9.02
C LEU A 251 -8.72 -0.63 9.03
N CYS A 252 -8.94 0.30 8.10
CA CYS A 252 -10.21 1.03 8.03
C CYS A 252 -11.41 0.11 7.77
N ARG A 253 -11.26 -0.90 6.93
CA ARG A 253 -12.32 -1.90 6.67
C ARG A 253 -12.65 -2.71 7.91
N TRP A 254 -11.67 -2.97 8.76
CA TRP A 254 -11.90 -3.59 10.06
C TRP A 254 -12.53 -2.61 11.06
N LEU A 255 -12.05 -1.36 11.14
CA LEU A 255 -12.56 -0.35 12.08
C LEU A 255 -14.03 0.01 11.81
N GLY A 256 -14.44 0.08 10.55
CA GLY A 256 -15.76 0.57 10.15
C GLY A 256 -16.91 -0.13 10.87
N PRO A 257 -17.08 -1.46 10.72
CA PRO A 257 -18.16 -2.20 11.38
C PRO A 257 -18.00 -2.33 12.91
N ASN A 258 -16.79 -2.16 13.45
CA ASN A 258 -16.46 -2.53 14.83
C ASN A 258 -16.35 -1.35 15.80
N ARG A 259 -16.21 -0.13 15.30
CA ARG A 259 -15.91 1.08 16.09
C ARG A 259 -16.65 2.31 15.57
N ASN A 260 -16.04 3.00 14.60
CA ASN A 260 -16.52 4.28 14.08
C ASN A 260 -16.54 4.25 12.55
N GLU A 261 -17.72 3.95 12.01
CA GLU A 261 -17.92 3.78 10.57
C GLU A 261 -17.69 5.08 9.80
N ALA A 262 -18.24 6.21 10.27
CA ALA A 262 -18.08 7.51 9.63
C ALA A 262 -16.60 7.92 9.54
N HIS A 263 -15.85 7.83 10.66
CA HIS A 263 -14.41 8.12 10.67
C HIS A 263 -13.64 7.22 9.70
N SER A 264 -13.93 5.92 9.71
CA SER A 264 -13.29 4.94 8.82
C SER A 264 -13.56 5.26 7.35
N TRP A 265 -14.77 5.69 7.00
CA TRP A 265 -15.12 6.09 5.64
C TRP A 265 -14.38 7.36 5.20
N LYS A 266 -14.22 8.35 6.08
CA LYS A 266 -13.42 9.54 5.77
C LYS A 266 -11.96 9.17 5.47
N ARG A 267 -11.38 8.28 6.28
CA ARG A 267 -10.01 7.80 6.10
C ARG A 267 -9.85 6.95 4.84
N LEU A 268 -10.81 6.07 4.53
CA LEU A 268 -10.85 5.32 3.26
C LEU A 268 -10.91 6.24 2.04
N ALA A 269 -11.77 7.26 2.07
CA ALA A 269 -11.84 8.24 0.97
C ALA A 269 -10.51 8.98 0.80
N HIS A 270 -9.85 9.37 1.90
CA HIS A 270 -8.51 9.96 1.83
C HIS A 270 -7.49 9.00 1.22
N ILE A 271 -7.49 7.72 1.60
CA ILE A 271 -6.61 6.68 1.02
C ILE A 271 -6.89 6.50 -0.48
N PHE A 272 -8.15 6.42 -0.89
CA PHE A 272 -8.52 6.33 -2.31
C PHE A 272 -8.06 7.54 -3.11
N SER A 273 -8.17 8.75 -2.55
CA SER A 273 -7.64 9.96 -3.18
C SER A 273 -6.12 9.89 -3.33
N LYS A 274 -5.37 9.51 -2.28
CA LYS A 274 -3.90 9.37 -2.31
C LYS A 274 -3.42 8.30 -3.29
N THR A 275 -4.17 7.22 -3.45
CA THR A 275 -3.83 6.12 -4.36
C THR A 275 -4.28 6.37 -5.80
N GLY A 276 -5.03 7.45 -6.06
CA GLY A 276 -5.56 7.78 -7.39
C GLY A 276 -6.82 7.00 -7.78
N ARG A 277 -7.44 6.29 -6.82
CA ARG A 277 -8.70 5.53 -6.99
C ARG A 277 -9.90 6.46 -6.88
N PHE A 278 -9.92 7.51 -7.71
CA PHE A 278 -10.84 8.64 -7.59
C PHE A 278 -12.32 8.25 -7.77
N GLN A 279 -12.62 7.33 -8.67
CA GLN A 279 -14.00 6.84 -8.85
C GLN A 279 -14.52 6.13 -7.59
N GLU A 280 -13.67 5.36 -6.91
CA GLU A 280 -14.03 4.68 -5.67
C GLU A 280 -14.18 5.67 -4.51
N CYS A 281 -13.31 6.69 -4.46
CA CYS A 281 -13.45 7.82 -3.55
C CYS A 281 -14.79 8.54 -3.73
N ALA A 282 -15.14 8.91 -4.96
CA ALA A 282 -16.39 9.60 -5.27
C ALA A 282 -17.61 8.75 -4.90
N ARG A 283 -17.60 7.45 -5.22
CA ARG A 283 -18.67 6.52 -4.88
C ARG A 283 -18.85 6.36 -3.36
N LEU A 284 -17.74 6.22 -2.62
CA LEU A 284 -17.77 6.16 -1.16
C LEU A 284 -18.30 7.46 -0.56
N CYS A 285 -17.86 8.61 -1.08
CA CYS A 285 -18.34 9.92 -0.63
C CYS A 285 -19.83 10.12 -0.93
N GLY A 286 -20.33 9.69 -2.08
CA GLY A 286 -21.77 9.71 -2.38
C GLY A 286 -22.59 8.96 -1.34
N ARG A 287 -22.18 7.72 -1.01
CA ARG A 287 -22.79 6.94 0.08
C ARG A 287 -22.64 7.64 1.44
N GLY A 288 -21.51 8.29 1.67
CA GLY A 288 -21.25 9.07 2.88
C GLY A 288 -22.20 10.26 3.03
N ILE A 289 -22.50 10.98 1.96
CA ILE A 289 -23.45 12.11 1.94
C ILE A 289 -24.87 11.66 2.28
N GLU A 290 -25.27 10.47 1.79
CA GLU A 290 -26.58 9.88 2.06
C GLU A 290 -26.68 9.41 3.52
N LYS A 291 -25.64 8.75 4.03
CA LYS A 291 -25.65 8.12 5.35
C LYS A 291 -25.32 9.07 6.50
N TYR A 292 -24.43 10.04 6.25
CA TYR A 292 -23.93 11.03 7.21
C TYR A 292 -24.09 12.44 6.63
N PRO A 293 -25.34 12.92 6.47
CA PRO A 293 -25.63 14.17 5.76
C PRO A 293 -25.02 15.42 6.42
N GLU A 294 -24.72 15.36 7.72
CA GLU A 294 -24.07 16.40 8.53
C GLU A 294 -22.56 16.50 8.29
N GLU A 295 -21.96 15.50 7.65
CA GLU A 295 -20.51 15.42 7.48
C GLU A 295 -20.03 16.14 6.22
N ARG A 296 -19.59 17.40 6.38
CA ARG A 296 -19.06 18.24 5.29
C ARG A 296 -17.89 17.62 4.52
N PHE A 297 -17.18 16.68 5.13
CA PHE A 297 -16.03 16.02 4.52
C PHE A 297 -16.40 15.31 3.21
N PHE A 298 -17.53 14.61 3.17
CA PHE A 298 -17.90 13.80 2.01
C PHE A 298 -18.20 14.60 0.74
N PRO A 299 -18.99 15.71 0.75
CA PRO A 299 -19.17 16.51 -0.46
C PRO A 299 -17.87 17.15 -0.93
N VAL A 300 -17.01 17.65 -0.03
CA VAL A 300 -15.70 18.23 -0.39
C VAL A 300 -14.79 17.18 -1.02
N CYS A 301 -14.61 16.05 -0.35
CA CYS A 301 -13.72 14.98 -0.80
C CYS A 301 -14.22 14.32 -2.09
N GLY A 302 -15.54 14.07 -2.18
CA GLY A 302 -16.16 13.50 -3.36
C GLY A 302 -16.07 14.42 -4.59
N ALA A 303 -16.33 15.72 -4.42
CA ALA A 303 -16.24 16.69 -5.51
C ALA A 303 -14.80 16.81 -6.03
N ARG A 304 -13.83 16.84 -5.11
CA ARG A 304 -12.40 16.84 -5.47
C ARG A 304 -12.02 15.58 -6.25
N ALA A 305 -12.46 14.41 -5.80
CA ALA A 305 -12.21 13.16 -6.50
C ALA A 305 -12.85 13.13 -7.91
N LEU A 306 -14.08 13.65 -8.06
CA LEU A 306 -14.73 13.75 -9.37
C LEU A 306 -13.97 14.69 -10.32
N LEU A 307 -13.49 15.83 -9.84
CA LEU A 307 -12.64 16.74 -10.62
C LEU A 307 -11.33 16.08 -11.05
N ASP A 308 -10.65 15.37 -10.13
CA ASP A 308 -9.38 14.69 -10.42
C ASP A 308 -9.59 13.48 -11.36
N ALA A 309 -10.81 12.91 -11.40
CA ALA A 309 -11.24 11.93 -12.39
C ALA A 309 -11.69 12.53 -13.74
N GLY A 310 -11.74 13.87 -13.87
CA GLY A 310 -12.21 14.56 -15.08
C GLY A 310 -13.74 14.63 -15.23
N LEU A 311 -14.51 14.22 -14.22
CA LEU A 311 -15.97 14.17 -14.21
C LEU A 311 -16.57 15.51 -13.72
N LYS A 312 -16.40 16.55 -14.53
CA LYS A 312 -16.72 17.94 -14.16
C LYS A 312 -18.21 18.17 -13.90
N ASP A 313 -19.10 17.57 -14.66
CA ASP A 313 -20.55 17.80 -14.50
C ASP A 313 -21.08 17.14 -13.23
N GLU A 314 -20.61 15.94 -12.88
CA GLU A 314 -20.88 15.28 -11.62
C GLU A 314 -20.30 16.08 -10.45
N ALA A 315 -19.08 16.60 -10.59
CA ALA A 315 -18.45 17.46 -9.58
C ALA A 315 -19.29 18.72 -9.34
N ARG A 316 -19.77 19.38 -10.41
CA ARG A 316 -20.64 20.56 -10.30
C ARG A 316 -21.90 20.25 -9.49
N LYS A 317 -22.59 19.14 -9.80
CA LYS A 317 -23.79 18.72 -9.06
C LYS A 317 -23.49 18.49 -7.58
N MET A 318 -22.39 17.81 -7.26
CA MET A 318 -21.99 17.54 -5.89
C MET A 318 -21.62 18.83 -5.12
N ILE A 319 -20.92 19.77 -5.77
CA ILE A 319 -20.55 21.07 -5.18
C ILE A 319 -21.81 21.90 -4.91
N SER A 320 -22.73 22.01 -5.87
CA SER A 320 -23.97 22.76 -5.69
C SER A 320 -24.80 22.20 -4.53
N ALA A 321 -25.03 20.88 -4.50
CA ALA A 321 -25.75 20.24 -3.41
C ALA A 321 -25.02 20.39 -2.06
N GLY A 322 -23.68 20.39 -2.08
CA GLY A 322 -22.85 20.66 -0.92
C GLY A 322 -23.02 22.08 -0.37
N LEU A 323 -22.95 23.11 -1.23
CA LEU A 323 -23.10 24.52 -0.85
C LEU A 323 -24.53 24.88 -0.42
N GLU A 324 -25.54 24.18 -0.95
CA GLU A 324 -26.92 24.27 -0.47
C GLU A 324 -27.07 23.76 0.97
N ARG A 325 -26.23 22.80 1.40
CA ARG A 325 -26.29 22.23 2.74
C ARG A 325 -25.32 22.89 3.72
N PHE A 326 -24.12 23.20 3.25
CA PHE A 326 -23.01 23.78 4.01
C PHE A 326 -22.71 25.17 3.46
N HIS A 327 -23.60 26.12 3.75
CA HIS A 327 -23.49 27.48 3.25
C HIS A 327 -22.16 28.15 3.67
N GLY A 328 -21.45 28.72 2.69
CA GLY A 328 -20.18 29.40 2.92
C GLY A 328 -18.99 28.47 3.22
N ASP A 329 -19.07 27.18 2.88
CA ASP A 329 -17.91 26.28 2.99
C ASP A 329 -16.84 26.66 1.94
N GLU A 330 -15.73 27.20 2.44
CA GLU A 330 -14.62 27.70 1.63
C GLU A 330 -14.02 26.63 0.70
N ASP A 331 -13.95 25.38 1.14
CA ASP A 331 -13.40 24.28 0.33
C ASP A 331 -14.29 24.03 -0.89
N LEU A 332 -15.61 23.99 -0.71
CA LEU A 332 -16.57 23.82 -1.80
C LEU A 332 -16.60 25.02 -2.76
N GLU A 333 -16.51 26.25 -2.24
CA GLU A 333 -16.41 27.46 -3.06
C GLU A 333 -15.15 27.45 -3.93
N GLN A 334 -14.00 27.09 -3.34
CA GLN A 334 -12.75 26.94 -4.08
C GLN A 334 -12.83 25.85 -5.16
N LEU A 335 -13.47 24.72 -4.87
CA LEU A 335 -13.67 23.67 -5.86
C LEU A 335 -14.59 24.13 -7.00
N SER A 336 -15.58 24.98 -6.72
CA SER A 336 -16.43 25.58 -7.76
C SER A 336 -15.64 26.43 -8.76
N LEU A 337 -14.56 27.08 -8.32
CA LEU A 337 -13.69 27.89 -9.20
C LEU A 337 -12.84 27.03 -10.14
N ARG A 338 -12.74 25.71 -9.91
CA ARG A 338 -11.96 24.77 -10.74
C ARG A 338 -12.78 24.12 -11.87
N LEU A 339 -14.10 24.29 -11.87
CA LEU A 339 -15.01 23.76 -12.89
C LEU A 339 -14.83 24.52 -14.21
#